data_AF-A0A3E0WZK6-F1
#
_entry.id   AF-A0A3E0WZK6-F1
#
_cell.length_a   1.000
_cell.length_b   1.000
_cell.length_c   1.000
_cell.angle_alpha   90.00
_cell.angle_beta   90.00
_cell.angle_gamma   90.00
#
_symmetry.space_group_name_H-M   'P 1'
#
loop_
_entity.id
_entity.type
_entity.pdbx_description
1 polymer ?
#
loop_
_entity_poly.entity_id
_entity_poly.type
_entity_poly.pdbx_seq_one_letter_code
_entity_poly.pdbx_strand_id
1 'polypeptide(L)' 'MQERNLKVRKGYRDYSLKPRPHSRNTIIPFVLLKGAWLEKAGFVIDLPIRVQVSDQRLVITPRA' A
#
# COMPACT_ATOMS: atom_id res chain seq x y z
N MET A 1 0.57 -10.28 -20.13
CA MET A 1 0.16 -9.51 -18.93
C MET A 1 -0.09 -10.52 -17.82
N GLN A 2 0.62 -10.46 -16.69
CA GLN A 2 0.33 -11.34 -15.55
C GLN A 2 -0.53 -10.56 -14.56
N GLU A 3 -1.72 -11.09 -14.29
CA GLU A 3 -2.61 -10.56 -13.27
C GLU A 3 -2.36 -11.28 -11.93
N ARG A 4 -2.40 -10.53 -10.83
CA ARG A 4 -2.28 -11.08 -9.47
C ARG A 4 -3.49 -10.68 -8.66
N ASN A 5 -4.22 -11.69 -8.19
CA ASN A 5 -5.35 -11.50 -7.30
C ASN A 5 -4.86 -11.25 -5.88
N LEU A 6 -5.06 -10.03 -5.40
CA LEU A 6 -4.77 -9.62 -4.02
C LEU A 6 -6.07 -9.33 -3.28
N LYS A 7 -6.02 -9.43 -1.95
CA LYS A 7 -7.16 -9.15 -1.08
C LYS A 7 -6.89 -7.92 -0.22
N VAL A 8 -7.90 -7.06 -0.09
CA VAL A 8 -7.90 -6.00 0.93
C VAL A 8 -7.99 -6.65 2.31
N ARG A 9 -7.00 -6.41 3.15
CA ARG A 9 -6.89 -6.92 4.51
C ARG A 9 -7.25 -5.84 5.52
N LYS A 10 -7.52 -6.27 6.76
CA LYS A 10 -7.61 -5.40 7.92
C LYS A 10 -6.21 -5.21 8.49
N GLY A 11 -5.79 -3.97 8.70
CA GLY A 11 -4.56 -3.61 9.39
C GLY A 11 -4.84 -2.64 10.53
N TYR A 12 -3.96 -2.55 11.52
CA TYR A 12 -4.02 -1.48 12.51
C TYR A 12 -3.33 -0.24 11.93
N ARG A 13 -3.87 0.93 12.24
CA ARG A 13 -3.21 2.20 11.88
C ARG A 13 -1.80 2.23 12.46
N ASP A 14 -0.82 2.60 11.62
CA ASP A 14 0.56 2.80 12.08
C ASP A 14 0.58 3.75 13.28
N TYR A 15 1.40 3.40 14.27
CA TYR A 15 1.51 4.10 15.55
C TYR A 15 1.72 5.61 15.34
N SER A 16 0.76 6.43 15.76
CA SER A 16 0.96 7.88 15.77
C SER A 16 1.75 8.27 17.01
N LEU A 17 2.95 8.82 16.84
CA LEU A 17 3.81 9.34 17.92
C LEU A 17 3.15 10.41 18.82
N LYS A 18 2.00 10.97 18.41
CA LYS A 18 1.20 11.86 19.24
C LYS A 18 0.13 11.03 19.97
N PRO A 19 0.16 10.94 21.31
CA PRO A 19 -0.90 10.29 22.06
C PRO A 19 -2.18 11.11 21.88
N ARG A 20 -3.07 10.66 20.99
CA ARG A 20 -4.44 11.13 21.00
C ARG A 20 -5.14 10.29 22.08
N PRO A 21 -5.71 10.90 23.13
CA PRO A 21 -6.31 10.16 24.26
C PRO A 21 -7.46 9.21 23.85
N HIS A 22 -7.87 9.24 22.58
CA HIS A 22 -8.93 8.43 22.00
C HIS A 22 -8.56 7.73 20.68
N SER A 23 -7.27 7.68 20.25
CA SER A 23 -6.89 6.91 19.06
C SER A 23 -6.72 5.43 19.40
N ARG A 24 -7.82 4.82 19.84
CA ARG A 24 -7.92 3.39 20.10
C ARG A 24 -7.83 2.66 18.76
N ASN A 25 -6.77 1.87 18.56
CA ASN A 25 -6.61 0.79 17.57
C ASN A 25 -7.53 0.85 16.34
N THR A 26 -7.45 1.91 15.55
CA THR A 26 -8.32 2.05 14.38
C THR A 26 -7.92 1.01 13.34
N ILE A 27 -8.85 0.11 13.03
CA ILE A 27 -8.70 -0.85 11.94
C ILE A 27 -8.90 -0.11 10.62
N ILE A 28 -7.96 -0.26 9.70
CA ILE A 28 -7.96 0.37 8.38
C ILE A 28 -7.82 -0.69 7.27
N PRO A 29 -8.33 -0.42 6.06
CA PRO A 29 -8.08 -1.27 4.91
C PRO A 29 -6.62 -1.15 4.45
N PHE A 30 -6.00 -2.27 4.10
CA PHE A 30 -4.62 -2.32 3.62
C PHE A 30 -4.45 -3.39 2.53
N VAL A 31 -3.67 -3.08 1.48
CA VAL A 31 -3.28 -4.02 0.43
C VAL A 31 -1.78 -4.32 0.57
N LEU A 32 -1.43 -5.59 0.76
CA LEU A 32 -0.04 -6.02 0.87
C LEU A 32 0.54 -6.31 -0.53
N LEU A 33 1.46 -5.44 -0.98
CA LEU A 33 2.27 -5.64 -2.18
C LEU A 33 3.66 -6.10 -1.77
N LYS A 34 3.94 -7.41 -1.85
CA LYS A 34 5.25 -8.00 -1.50
C LYS A 34 5.58 -9.20 -2.38
N GLY A 35 6.86 -9.36 -2.70
CA GLY A 35 7.43 -10.55 -3.32
C GLY A 35 8.27 -10.26 -4.57
N ALA A 36 9.05 -11.26 -5.02
CA ALA A 36 9.96 -11.17 -6.16
C ALA A 36 9.30 -10.74 -7.49
N TRP A 37 7.97 -10.77 -7.57
CA TRP A 37 7.24 -10.30 -8.74
C TRP A 37 7.27 -8.78 -8.89
N LEU A 38 7.41 -8.03 -7.80
CA LEU A 38 7.57 -6.57 -7.85
C LEU A 38 8.92 -6.19 -8.46
N GLU A 39 9.99 -6.84 -8.00
CA GLU A 39 11.35 -6.66 -8.54
C GLU A 39 11.39 -6.99 -10.04
N LYS A 40 10.79 -8.12 -10.45
CA LYS A 40 10.66 -8.49 -11.87
C LYS A 40 9.84 -7.50 -12.69
N ALA A 41 8.92 -6.76 -12.06
CA ALA A 41 8.15 -5.69 -12.69
C ALA A 41 8.86 -4.32 -12.65
N GLY A 42 10.09 -4.26 -12.15
CA GLY A 42 10.89 -3.04 -12.06
C GLY A 42 10.66 -2.20 -10.81
N PHE A 43 9.81 -2.64 -9.87
CA PHE A 43 9.60 -1.98 -8.58
C PHE A 43 10.64 -2.47 -7.58
N VAL A 44 11.83 -1.88 -7.66
CA VAL A 44 12.98 -2.19 -6.80
C VAL A 44 12.97 -1.38 -5.49
N ILE A 45 13.80 -1.79 -4.53
CA ILE A 45 14.00 -1.07 -3.26
C ILE A 45 14.41 0.39 -3.56
N ASP A 46 13.88 1.32 -2.75
CA ASP A 46 14.10 2.77 -2.86
C ASP A 46 13.62 3.45 -4.15
N LEU A 47 12.98 2.73 -5.08
CA LEU A 47 12.35 3.35 -6.24
C LEU A 47 11.19 4.27 -5.78
N PRO A 48 11.25 5.58 -6.06
CA PRO A 48 10.14 6.46 -5.75
C PRO A 48 8.94 6.10 -6.63
N ILE A 49 7.75 6.03 -6.02
CA ILE A 49 6.51 5.70 -6.71
C ILE A 49 5.47 6.81 -6.57
N ARG A 50 4.54 6.87 -7.53
CA ARG A 50 3.32 7.66 -7.48
C ARG A 50 2.13 6.71 -7.42
N VAL A 51 1.15 7.05 -6.59
CA VAL A 51 -0.16 6.38 -6.55
C VAL A 51 -1.22 7.39 -6.94
N GLN A 52 -1.94 7.11 -8.02
CA GLN A 52 -3.14 7.86 -8.41
C GLN A 52 -4.37 7.11 -7.90
N VAL A 53 -5.29 7.86 -7.28
CA VAL A 53 -6.50 7.32 -6.66
C VAL A 53 -7.71 7.89 -7.39
N SER A 54 -8.61 7.02 -7.83
CA SER A 54 -9.95 7.38 -8.32
C SER A 54 -10.97 6.37 -7.80
N ASP A 55 -12.25 6.53 -8.16
CA ASP A 55 -13.29 5.62 -7.71
C ASP A 55 -12.94 4.15 -8.07
N GLN A 56 -12.91 3.30 -7.04
CA GLN A 56 -12.54 1.88 -7.08
C GLN A 56 -11.24 1.53 -7.83
N ARG A 57 -10.32 2.48 -8.00
CA ARG A 57 -9.11 2.27 -8.81
C ARG A 57 -7.89 2.93 -8.19
N LEU A 58 -6.82 2.14 -8.12
CA LEU A 58 -5.48 2.59 -7.79
C LEU A 58 -4.56 2.33 -8.99
N VAL A 59 -3.80 3.34 -9.39
CA VAL A 59 -2.75 3.18 -10.41
C VAL A 59 -1.41 3.51 -9.74
N ILE A 60 -0.49 2.55 -9.75
CA ILE A 60 0.84 2.66 -9.14
C ILE A 60 1.87 2.69 -10.27
N THR A 61 2.70 3.72 -10.31
CA THR A 61 3.77 3.87 -11.31
C THR A 61 5.06 4.36 -10.65
N PRO A 62 6.23 4.11 -11.25
CA PRO A 62 7.44 4.83 -10.88
C PRO A 62 7.21 6.35 -10.97
N ARG A 63 7.82 7.08 -10.05
CA ARG A 63 7.89 8.54 -10.08
C ARG A 63 9.15 8.89 -10.86
N ALA A 64 8.97 9.35 -12.10
CA ALA A 64 10.02 9.96 -12.90
C ALA A 64 10.51 11.27 -12.27
#